data_AF-A0A6P6FPB7-F1
#
_entry.id   AF-A0A6P6FPB7-F1
#
_cell.length_a   1.000
_cell.length_b   1.000
_cell.length_c   1.000
_cell.angle_alpha   90.00
_cell.angle_beta   90.00
_cell.angle_gamma   90.00
#
_symmetry.space_group_name_H-M   'P 1'
#
loop_
_entity.id
_entity.type
_entity.pdbx_description
1 polymer ?
#
loop_
_entity_poly.entity_id
_entity_poly.type
_entity_poly.pdbx_seq_one_letter_code
_entity_poly.pdbx_strand_id
1 'polypeptide(L)'
;MEESKVFTDVRGTIGYMDPEYMSNAKLTCASDIYSFGIVALQLLSGQKVIELDLDARDQLTRKAKDVSMGKRPLSDFEDPRLHGEVNRADFESILQIAVLCVAKSSKGRPTIDVVFDEMEKAWKNTLVDMRDKQDKTTSSATSLSGSMEILPV
;
A
#
# COMPACT_ATOMS: atom_id res chain seq x y z
N MET A 1 0.39 -15.42 -21.25
CA MET A 1 1.04 -16.39 -20.35
C MET A 1 -0.01 -17.37 -19.87
N GLU A 2 0.22 -18.67 -19.99
CA GLU A 2 -0.64 -19.68 -19.35
C GLU A 2 -0.42 -19.63 -17.84
N GLU A 3 -1.48 -19.42 -17.07
CA GLU A 3 -1.43 -19.56 -15.61
C GLU A 3 -1.35 -21.04 -15.24
N SER A 4 -0.30 -21.42 -14.51
CA SER A 4 -0.25 -22.71 -13.82
C SER A 4 -1.36 -22.77 -12.76
N LYS A 5 -2.06 -23.90 -12.71
CA LYS A 5 -3.23 -24.13 -11.85
C LYS A 5 -3.06 -25.45 -11.14
N VAL A 6 -3.28 -25.45 -9.83
CA VAL A 6 -3.19 -26.66 -9.00
C VAL A 6 -4.47 -26.80 -8.19
N PHE A 7 -5.09 -27.98 -8.23
CA PHE A 7 -6.19 -28.34 -7.34
C PHE A 7 -5.61 -29.00 -6.09
N THR A 8 -5.90 -28.46 -4.91
CA THR A 8 -5.35 -28.93 -3.64
C THR A 8 -6.39 -28.81 -2.54
N ASP A 9 -6.20 -29.53 -1.42
CA ASP A 9 -6.91 -29.20 -0.19
C ASP A 9 -6.67 -27.73 0.17
N VAL A 10 -7.74 -27.03 0.55
CA VAL A 10 -7.66 -25.63 0.94
C VAL A 10 -6.81 -25.51 2.22
N ARG A 11 -5.66 -24.85 2.12
CA ARG A 11 -4.74 -24.55 3.23
C ARG A 11 -4.35 -23.07 3.18
N GLY A 12 -4.22 -22.44 4.34
CA GLY A 12 -3.79 -21.05 4.44
C GLY A 12 -4.32 -20.34 5.67
N THR A 13 -3.97 -19.06 5.81
CA THR A 13 -4.45 -18.19 6.88
C THR A 13 -5.73 -17.49 6.43
N ILE A 14 -6.85 -17.77 7.09
CA ILE A 14 -8.21 -17.41 6.64
C ILE A 14 -8.36 -15.93 6.26
N GLY A 15 -7.78 -15.01 7.03
CA GLY A 15 -7.84 -13.57 6.75
C GLY A 15 -7.18 -13.12 5.44
N TYR A 16 -6.28 -13.94 4.87
CA TYR A 16 -5.52 -13.63 3.66
C TYR A 16 -5.96 -14.44 2.45
N MET A 17 -6.73 -15.52 2.66
CA MET A 17 -7.08 -16.44 1.60
C MET A 17 -7.99 -15.80 0.55
N ASP A 18 -7.65 -16.08 -0.71
CA ASP A 18 -8.45 -15.76 -1.88
C ASP A 18 -9.84 -16.41 -1.78
N PRO A 19 -10.94 -15.64 -1.84
CA PRO A 19 -12.29 -16.19 -1.79
C PRO A 19 -12.60 -17.14 -2.96
N GLU A 20 -12.01 -16.94 -4.15
CA GLU A 20 -12.16 -17.90 -5.25
C GLU A 20 -11.46 -19.21 -4.91
N TYR A 21 -10.20 -19.19 -4.45
CA TYR A 21 -9.48 -20.40 -3.99
C TYR A 21 -10.26 -21.14 -2.90
N MET A 22 -10.79 -20.44 -1.90
CA MET A 22 -11.62 -21.03 -0.84
C MET A 22 -12.87 -21.72 -1.41
N SER A 23 -13.47 -21.15 -2.46
CA SER A 23 -14.72 -21.65 -3.04
C SER A 23 -14.55 -22.84 -3.97
N ASN A 24 -13.44 -22.90 -4.72
CA ASN A 24 -13.26 -23.81 -5.84
C ASN A 24 -11.99 -24.69 -5.74
N ALA A 25 -11.23 -24.55 -4.65
CA ALA A 25 -9.99 -25.28 -4.36
C ALA A 25 -8.89 -25.13 -5.45
N LYS A 26 -8.98 -24.07 -6.26
CA LYS A 26 -8.07 -23.80 -7.37
C LYS A 26 -7.08 -22.71 -6.99
N LEU A 27 -5.84 -23.13 -6.73
CA LEU A 27 -4.74 -22.22 -6.43
C LEU A 27 -4.12 -21.71 -7.74
N THR A 28 -3.97 -20.39 -7.85
CA THR A 28 -3.35 -19.73 -9.01
C THR A 28 -2.45 -18.58 -8.55
N CYS A 29 -1.65 -18.03 -9.47
CA CYS A 29 -0.90 -16.80 -9.20
C CYS A 29 -1.82 -15.65 -8.73
N ALA A 30 -3.05 -15.58 -9.24
CA ALA A 30 -4.02 -14.58 -8.83
C ALA A 30 -4.47 -14.74 -7.36
N SER A 31 -4.36 -15.94 -6.78
CA SER A 31 -4.60 -16.17 -5.34
C SER A 31 -3.48 -15.57 -4.48
N ASP A 32 -2.24 -15.63 -4.95
CA ASP A 32 -1.10 -14.96 -4.30
C ASP A 32 -1.23 -13.43 -4.40
N ILE A 33 -1.67 -12.92 -5.56
CA ILE A 33 -1.96 -11.49 -5.75
C ILE A 33 -3.03 -11.00 -4.77
N TYR A 34 -4.09 -11.77 -4.56
CA TYR A 34 -5.10 -11.43 -3.56
C TYR A 34 -4.50 -11.31 -2.15
N SER A 35 -3.74 -12.32 -1.76
CA SER A 35 -3.10 -12.38 -0.43
C SER A 35 -2.14 -11.20 -0.23
N PHE A 36 -1.34 -10.87 -1.26
CA PHE A 36 -0.49 -9.68 -1.29
C PHE A 36 -1.31 -8.39 -1.11
N GLY A 37 -2.44 -8.26 -1.81
CA GLY A 37 -3.33 -7.11 -1.69
C GLY A 37 -3.82 -6.90 -0.25
N ILE A 38 -4.19 -7.98 0.45
CA ILE A 38 -4.57 -7.89 1.87
C ILE A 38 -3.42 -7.35 2.73
N VAL A 39 -2.20 -7.85 2.51
CA VAL A 39 -1.00 -7.36 3.23
C VAL A 39 -0.71 -5.90 2.91
N ALA A 40 -0.81 -5.48 1.65
CA ALA A 40 -0.61 -4.09 1.26
C ALA A 40 -1.64 -3.16 1.95
N LEU A 41 -2.92 -3.54 1.98
CA LEU A 41 -3.95 -2.79 2.71
C LEU A 41 -3.70 -2.78 4.23
N GLN A 42 -3.18 -3.87 4.79
CA GLN A 42 -2.77 -3.96 6.19
C GLN A 42 -1.66 -2.96 6.53
N LEU A 43 -0.65 -2.85 5.66
CA LEU A 43 0.48 -1.94 5.82
C LEU A 43 0.05 -0.48 5.68
N LEU A 44 -0.73 -0.15 4.65
CA LEU A 44 -1.21 1.21 4.41
C LEU A 44 -2.07 1.76 5.55
N SER A 45 -2.83 0.88 6.22
CA SER A 45 -3.75 1.26 7.29
C SER A 45 -3.22 1.12 8.70
N GLY A 46 -2.10 0.40 8.88
CA GLY A 46 -1.59 0.05 10.19
C GLY A 46 -2.51 -0.85 11.00
N GLN A 47 -3.64 -1.31 10.43
CA GLN A 47 -4.60 -2.16 11.10
C GLN A 47 -4.14 -3.60 11.00
N LYS A 48 -4.08 -4.34 12.11
CA LYS A 48 -3.83 -5.78 12.04
C LYS A 48 -5.06 -6.48 11.45
N VAL A 49 -4.88 -7.21 10.35
CA VAL A 49 -5.83 -8.24 9.93
C VAL A 49 -5.72 -9.36 10.95
N ILE A 50 -6.79 -9.62 11.69
CA ILE A 50 -6.85 -10.75 12.61
C ILE A 50 -6.96 -12.01 11.74
N GLU A 51 -6.03 -12.94 11.91
CA GLU A 51 -5.76 -14.08 11.02
C GLU A 51 -6.98 -14.98 10.72
N LEU A 52 -8.05 -14.88 11.51
CA LEU A 52 -9.29 -15.67 11.42
C LEU A 52 -10.56 -14.82 11.26
N ASP A 53 -10.45 -13.49 11.12
CA ASP A 53 -11.59 -12.58 11.11
C ASP A 53 -11.92 -12.11 9.69
N LEU A 54 -12.87 -12.82 9.05
CA LEU A 54 -13.38 -12.48 7.72
C LEU A 54 -14.16 -11.16 7.71
N ASP A 55 -14.83 -10.81 8.80
CA ASP A 55 -15.60 -9.56 8.89
C ASP A 55 -14.65 -8.37 8.95
N ALA A 56 -13.57 -8.45 9.73
CA ALA A 56 -12.53 -7.43 9.75
C ALA A 56 -11.85 -7.26 8.38
N ARG A 57 -11.55 -8.37 7.70
CA ARG A 57 -11.01 -8.35 6.32
C ARG A 57 -11.99 -7.66 5.35
N ASP A 58 -13.27 -8.03 5.40
CA ASP A 58 -14.29 -7.46 4.53
C ASP A 58 -14.52 -5.97 4.82
N GLN A 59 -14.45 -5.54 6.09
CA GLN A 59 -14.49 -4.13 6.46
C GLN A 59 -13.27 -3.36 5.92
N LEU A 60 -12.06 -3.91 6.07
CA LEU A 60 -10.82 -3.31 5.54
C LEU A 60 -10.90 -3.11 4.03
N THR A 61 -11.26 -4.15 3.28
CA THR A 61 -11.36 -4.09 1.81
C THR A 61 -12.45 -3.13 1.34
N ARG A 62 -13.61 -3.08 2.02
CA ARG A 62 -14.68 -2.11 1.72
C ARG A 62 -14.22 -0.67 1.98
N LYS A 63 -13.55 -0.43 3.10
CA LYS A 63 -13.03 0.89 3.46
C LYS A 63 -11.97 1.37 2.47
N ALA A 64 -11.02 0.50 2.10
CA ALA A 64 -10.02 0.77 1.08
C ALA A 64 -10.66 1.16 -0.25
N LYS A 65 -11.70 0.40 -0.66
CA LYS A 65 -12.45 0.63 -1.90
C LYS A 65 -13.21 1.96 -1.89
N ASP A 66 -13.83 2.34 -0.77
CA ASP A 66 -14.51 3.63 -0.63
C ASP A 66 -13.51 4.79 -0.73
N VAL A 67 -12.36 4.68 -0.07
CA VAL A 67 -11.30 5.71 -0.10
C VAL A 67 -10.68 5.83 -1.49
N SER A 68 -10.36 4.70 -2.14
CA SER A 68 -9.82 4.68 -3.51
C SER A 68 -10.78 5.28 -4.55
N MET A 69 -12.09 5.27 -4.30
CA MET A 69 -13.09 5.93 -5.15
C MET A 69 -13.37 7.39 -4.77
N GLY A 70 -12.68 7.94 -3.77
CA GLY A 70 -12.93 9.29 -3.27
C GLY A 70 -14.27 9.45 -2.53
N LYS A 71 -14.90 8.35 -2.10
CA LYS A 71 -16.11 8.41 -1.26
C LYS A 71 -15.80 8.76 0.19
N ARG A 72 -14.54 8.61 0.59
CA ARG A 72 -13.99 8.92 1.91
C ARG A 72 -12.60 9.55 1.72
N PRO A 73 -12.15 10.40 2.66
CA PRO A 73 -10.83 11.00 2.58
C PRO A 73 -9.72 9.95 2.77
N LEU A 74 -8.54 10.22 2.22
CA LEU A 74 -7.37 9.32 2.33
C LEU A 74 -6.96 9.06 3.78
N SER A 75 -7.09 10.08 4.63
CA SER A 75 -6.77 10.03 6.06
C SER A 75 -7.62 9.03 6.84
N ASP A 76 -8.78 8.63 6.33
CA ASP A 76 -9.57 7.58 6.96
C ASP A 76 -8.84 6.23 6.87
N PHE A 77 -8.03 6.01 5.84
CA PHE A 77 -7.34 4.75 5.60
C PHE A 77 -5.88 4.78 5.99
N GLU A 78 -5.22 5.94 5.99
CA GLU A 78 -3.80 6.08 6.31
C GLU A 78 -3.47 5.62 7.74
N ASP A 79 -2.37 4.88 7.91
CA ASP A 79 -1.83 4.50 9.22
C ASP A 79 -1.55 5.76 10.06
N PRO A 80 -2.21 5.94 11.21
CA PRO A 80 -2.04 7.13 12.06
C PRO A 80 -0.60 7.36 12.53
N ARG A 81 0.26 6.32 12.51
CA ARG A 81 1.68 6.40 12.90
C ARG A 81 2.56 7.04 11.84
N LEU A 82 2.06 7.21 10.61
CA LEU A 82 2.78 7.88 9.53
C LEU A 82 2.67 9.41 9.62
N HIS A 83 1.75 9.93 10.44
CA HIS A 83 1.59 11.36 10.73
C HIS A 83 1.46 12.26 9.48
N GLY A 84 0.93 11.75 8.36
CA GLY A 84 0.85 12.49 7.11
C GLY A 84 2.19 12.68 6.39
N GLU A 85 3.27 12.06 6.86
CA GLU A 85 4.62 12.16 6.29
C GLU A 85 4.85 11.22 5.09
N VAL A 86 3.82 11.02 4.27
CA VAL A 86 3.86 10.19 3.07
C VAL A 86 3.78 11.05 1.81
N ASN A 87 4.40 10.59 0.72
CA ASN A 87 4.04 11.12 -0.59
C ASN A 87 2.59 10.69 -0.88
N ARG A 88 1.69 11.67 -0.95
CA ARG A 88 0.25 11.41 -1.11
C ARG A 88 -0.09 10.71 -2.41
N ALA A 89 0.58 11.08 -3.51
CA ALA A 89 0.33 10.50 -4.82
C ALA A 89 0.79 9.04 -4.87
N ASP A 90 1.94 8.74 -4.28
CA ASP A 90 2.45 7.37 -4.17
C ASP A 90 1.56 6.52 -3.25
N PHE A 91 1.11 7.06 -2.11
CA PHE A 91 0.17 6.37 -1.23
C PHE A 91 -1.15 6.04 -1.94
N GLU A 92 -1.73 7.01 -2.67
CA GLU A 92 -2.95 6.81 -3.46
C GLU A 92 -2.75 5.75 -4.54
N SER A 93 -1.59 5.74 -5.22
CA SER A 93 -1.28 4.75 -6.24
C SER A 93 -1.16 3.33 -5.65
N ILE A 94 -0.43 3.19 -4.53
CA ILE A 94 -0.28 1.91 -3.82
C ILE A 94 -1.65 1.42 -3.31
N LEU A 95 -2.50 2.32 -2.81
CA LEU A 95 -3.86 1.98 -2.40
C LEU A 95 -4.70 1.48 -3.57
N GLN A 96 -4.61 2.13 -4.72
CA GLN A 96 -5.38 1.76 -5.91
C GLN A 96 -4.98 0.37 -6.44
N ILE A 97 -3.68 0.09 -6.55
CA ILE A 97 -3.22 -1.23 -6.98
C ILE A 97 -3.58 -2.31 -5.95
N ALA A 98 -3.51 -2.03 -4.65
CA ALA A 98 -3.92 -2.95 -3.60
C ALA A 98 -5.43 -3.27 -3.65
N VAL A 99 -6.28 -2.27 -3.94
CA VAL A 99 -7.73 -2.47 -4.14
C VAL A 99 -8.02 -3.37 -5.34
N LEU A 100 -7.24 -3.26 -6.42
CA LEU A 100 -7.36 -4.16 -7.59
C LEU A 100 -6.92 -5.58 -7.24
N CYS A 101 -5.84 -5.74 -6.48
CA CYS A 101 -5.35 -7.05 -6.04
C CYS A 101 -6.42 -7.84 -5.26
N VAL A 102 -7.22 -7.17 -4.43
CA VAL A 102 -8.27 -7.81 -3.61
C VAL A 102 -9.63 -7.95 -4.32
N ALA A 103 -9.65 -7.84 -5.65
CA ALA A 103 -10.87 -8.06 -6.43
C ALA A 103 -11.44 -9.47 -6.17
N LYS A 104 -12.77 -9.56 -6.03
CA LYS A 104 -13.45 -10.84 -5.76
C LYS A 104 -13.19 -11.89 -6.84
N SER A 105 -13.11 -11.47 -8.10
CA SER A 105 -12.74 -12.36 -9.20
C SER A 105 -11.28 -12.15 -9.59
N SER A 106 -10.56 -13.25 -9.78
CA SER A 106 -9.18 -13.31 -10.28
C SER A 106 -8.99 -12.53 -11.59
N LYS A 107 -10.01 -12.48 -12.46
CA LYS A 107 -9.96 -11.71 -13.71
C LYS A 107 -9.85 -10.20 -13.52
N GLY A 108 -10.26 -9.69 -12.35
CA GLY A 108 -10.13 -8.27 -12.01
C GLY A 108 -8.81 -7.93 -11.33
N ARG A 109 -7.95 -8.93 -11.07
CA ARG A 109 -6.67 -8.74 -10.38
C ARG A 109 -5.56 -8.47 -11.41
N PRO A 110 -4.61 -7.57 -11.11
CA PRO A 110 -3.45 -7.34 -11.96
C PRO A 110 -2.50 -8.54 -11.97
N THR A 111 -1.60 -8.59 -12.95
CA THR A 111 -0.46 -9.52 -12.91
C THR A 111 0.58 -9.02 -11.92
N ILE A 112 1.48 -9.91 -11.48
CA ILE A 112 2.56 -9.53 -10.57
C ILE A 112 3.47 -8.45 -11.18
N ASP A 113 3.67 -8.45 -12.49
CA ASP A 113 4.49 -7.45 -13.18
C ASP A 113 3.89 -6.04 -13.03
N VAL A 114 2.57 -5.91 -13.23
CA VAL A 114 1.87 -4.62 -13.05
C VAL A 114 1.92 -4.16 -11.60
N VAL A 115 1.78 -5.09 -10.65
CA VAL A 115 1.92 -4.78 -9.22
C VAL A 115 3.34 -4.31 -8.90
N PHE A 116 4.34 -5.01 -9.41
CA PHE A 116 5.75 -4.68 -9.20
C PHE A 116 6.10 -3.31 -9.78
N ASP A 117 5.70 -3.04 -11.03
CA ASP A 117 6.00 -1.77 -11.70
C ASP A 117 5.41 -0.57 -10.93
N GLU A 118 4.18 -0.68 -10.44
CA GLU A 118 3.56 0.41 -9.68
C GLU A 118 4.24 0.62 -8.31
N MET A 119 4.60 -0.48 -7.63
CA MET A 119 5.32 -0.42 -6.36
C MET A 119 6.73 0.16 -6.54
N GLU A 120 7.43 -0.22 -7.61
CA GLU A 120 8.78 0.26 -7.91
C GLU A 120 8.78 1.75 -8.26
N LYS A 121 7.78 2.20 -9.04
CA LYS A 121 7.57 3.60 -9.36
C LYS A 121 7.30 4.44 -8.12
N ALA A 122 6.38 4.01 -7.25
CA ALA A 122 6.08 4.68 -6.00
C ALA A 122 7.32 4.79 -5.09
N TRP A 123 8.09 3.70 -4.98
CA TRP A 123 9.34 3.68 -4.23
C TRP A 123 10.37 4.68 -4.76
N LYS A 124 10.59 4.72 -6.08
CA LYS A 124 11.54 5.65 -6.72
C LYS A 124 11.14 7.10 -6.50
N ASN A 125 9.85 7.43 -6.63
CA ASN A 125 9.34 8.77 -6.37
C ASN A 125 9.55 9.20 -4.92
N THR A 126 9.18 8.35 -3.96
CA THR A 126 9.37 8.63 -2.53
C THR A 126 10.86 8.83 -2.18
N LEU A 127 11.78 8.08 -2.79
CA LEU A 127 13.22 8.28 -2.61
C LEU A 127 13.72 9.64 -3.11
N VAL A 128 13.19 10.13 -4.23
CA VAL A 128 13.52 11.46 -4.75
C VAL A 128 13.01 12.54 -3.79
N ASP A 129 11.76 12.44 -3.35
CA ASP A 129 11.17 13.37 -2.39
C ASP A 129 11.94 13.46 -1.07
N MET A 130 12.42 12.31 -0.57
CA MET A 130 13.23 12.26 0.65
C MET A 130 14.57 13.00 0.48
N ARG A 131 15.22 12.87 -0.68
CA ARG A 131 16.47 13.58 -1.00
C ARG A 131 16.24 15.08 -1.13
N ASP A 132 15.19 15.49 -1.82
CA ASP A 132 14.84 16.91 -2.01
C ASP A 132 14.53 17.61 -0.67
N LYS A 133 13.88 16.91 0.27
CA LYS A 133 13.66 17.41 1.64
C LYS A 133 15.00 17.59 2.38
N GLN A 134 15.95 16.68 2.23
CA GLN A 134 17.25 16.76 2.88
C GLN A 134 18.11 17.93 2.35
N ASP A 135 18.12 18.17 1.05
CA ASP A 135 18.87 19.27 0.43
C ASP A 135 18.32 20.65 0.83
N LYS A 136 17.00 20.80 0.95
CA LYS A 136 16.35 22.03 1.44
C LYS A 136 16.65 22.32 2.91
N THR A 137 16.70 21.26 3.74
CA THR A 137 17.02 21.39 5.17
C THR A 137 18.49 21.80 5.38
N THR A 138 19.39 21.25 4.57
CA THR A 138 20.84 21.58 4.61
C THR A 138 21.13 22.99 4.10
N SER A 139 20.39 23.45 3.08
CA SER A 139 20.53 24.81 2.52
C SER A 139 19.95 25.91 3.41
N SER A 140 19.01 25.56 4.29
CA SER A 140 18.39 26.50 5.25
C SER A 140 19.22 26.66 6.54
N ALA A 141 20.11 25.71 6.85
CA ALA A 141 21.02 25.78 7.98
C ALA A 141 22.27 26.65 7.72
N THR A 142 22.68 26.81 6.45
CA THR A 142 23.85 27.60 6.05
C THR A 142 23.60 29.12 5.98
N SER A 143 22.35 29.60 6.06
CA SER A 143 22.04 31.04 6.01
C SER A 143 22.05 31.75 7.38
N LEU A 144 22.24 31.03 8.49
CA LEU A 144 22.22 31.59 9.86
C LEU A 144 23.61 31.86 10.48
N SER A 145 24.72 31.67 9.74
CA SER A 145 26.08 31.83 10.28
C SER A 145 26.79 33.17 9.97
N GLY A 146 26.15 34.13 9.30
CA GLY A 146 26.84 35.36 8.88
C GLY A 146 26.18 36.63 9.35
N SER A 147 26.58 37.14 10.53
CA SER A 147 26.78 38.58 10.88
C SER A 147 26.75 38.79 12.40
N MET A 148 27.90 38.67 13.08
CA MET A 148 28.16 39.39 14.32
C MET A 148 29.10 40.55 13.99
N GLU A 149 28.52 41.68 13.61
CA GLU A 149 29.23 42.96 13.58
C GLU A 149 29.50 43.38 15.02
N ILE A 150 30.78 43.41 15.40
CA ILE A 150 31.25 43.90 16.69
C ILE A 150 31.31 45.43 16.59
N LEU A 151 30.42 46.12 17.31
CA LEU A 151 30.50 47.57 17.50
C LEU A 151 31.65 47.90 18.47
N PRO A 152 32.52 48.88 18.15
CA PRO A 152 33.55 49.33 19.07
C PRO A 152 32.97 50.29 20.12
N VAL A 153 33.52 50.24 21.34
CA VAL A 153 33.38 51.25 22.40
C VAL A 153 34.63 52.10 22.42
#